data_AF-A0A820FVV3-F1
#
_entry.id   AF-A0A820FVV3-F1
#
_cell.length_a   1.000
_cell.length_b   1.000
_cell.length_c   1.000
_cell.angle_alpha   90.00
_cell.angle_beta   90.00
_cell.angle_gamma   90.00
#
_symmetry.space_group_name_H-M   'P 1'
#
loop_
_entity.id
_entity.type
_entity.pdbx_description
1 polymer ?
#
loop_
_entity_poly.entity_id
_entity_poly.type
_entity_poly.pdbx_seq_one_letter_code
_entity_poly.pdbx_strand_id
1 'polypeptide(L)'
;SPNRFQPLLTFIVSCQLLLIFIQYPSSLSRTSDLRQDRTRLTLPCGIQLFTEFICLIIFYIDAIMRTYLIGLKNARKKPWIIANFLITTISMVDLVFSCIFGCQGKTINIRFLLRPFYMAVISQEMKKIFNSLRKSFLQILSVTILLGIHVYFFSVIGMILFPPARKDSPSERPNEGTKYFPDFPDALLNLVVLLTTANNPDITLPAYSKNRLYIIYFAVFLTIGLYCLMTLFTVIKMNTFKEFFTTSMQNSLFRRRLAVRACFDILLERQVIPSSSLTTTDDTTTSLLTQRITRTTAPMLVLTRVINGSDLPEPLKTELVDTLKRYAGENNEVGWDMFATAMLSLDADVQKS
;
A
#
# COMPACT_ATOMS: atom_id res chain seq x y z
N SER A 1 -17.62 -18.66 14.20
CA SER A 1 -16.72 -18.59 13.04
C SER A 1 -16.24 -17.15 12.85
N PRO A 2 -14.95 -16.92 12.57
CA PRO A 2 -14.36 -15.57 12.44
C PRO A 2 -15.01 -14.71 11.34
N ASN A 3 -15.71 -15.31 10.38
CA ASN A 3 -16.35 -14.60 9.28
C ASN A 3 -17.64 -13.83 9.66
N ARG A 4 -18.28 -14.12 10.81
CA ARG A 4 -19.52 -13.41 11.21
C ARG A 4 -19.30 -12.00 11.75
N PHE A 5 -18.14 -11.73 12.35
CA PHE A 5 -17.83 -10.41 12.95
C PHE A 5 -17.23 -9.42 11.96
N GLN A 6 -16.65 -9.90 10.86
CA GLN A 6 -16.03 -9.07 9.83
C GLN A 6 -16.99 -8.09 9.12
N PRO A 7 -18.23 -8.46 8.73
CA PRO A 7 -19.16 -7.50 8.14
C PRO A 7 -19.58 -6.41 9.12
N LEU A 8 -19.79 -6.75 10.40
CA LEU A 8 -20.11 -5.78 11.45
C LEU A 8 -18.99 -4.76 11.64
N LEU A 9 -17.73 -5.23 11.73
CA LEU A 9 -16.57 -4.36 11.90
C LEU A 9 -16.38 -3.43 10.68
N THR A 10 -16.63 -3.95 9.48
CA THR A 10 -16.59 -3.16 8.24
C THR A 10 -17.66 -2.09 8.24
N PHE A 11 -18.89 -2.41 8.68
CA PHE A 11 -19.97 -1.45 8.82
C PHE A 11 -19.61 -0.34 9.82
N ILE A 12 -19.06 -0.68 10.99
CA ILE A 12 -18.63 0.29 12.00
C ILE A 12 -17.58 1.25 11.44
N VAL A 13 -16.57 0.74 10.72
CA VAL A 13 -15.56 1.59 10.07
C VAL A 13 -16.18 2.49 9.00
N SER A 14 -17.08 1.97 8.17
CA SER A 14 -17.78 2.78 7.16
C SER A 14 -18.59 3.91 7.79
N CYS A 15 -19.34 3.62 8.86
CA CYS A 15 -20.05 4.63 9.63
C CYS A 15 -19.09 5.68 10.21
N GLN A 16 -17.92 5.27 10.69
CA GLN A 16 -16.91 6.19 11.24
C GLN A 16 -16.23 7.07 10.19
N LEU A 17 -16.09 6.57 8.96
CA LEU A 17 -15.63 7.37 7.83
C LEU A 17 -16.71 8.37 7.38
N LEU A 18 -17.98 7.97 7.40
CA LEU A 18 -19.11 8.86 7.09
C LEU A 18 -19.31 9.94 8.16
N LEU A 19 -19.01 9.65 9.43
CA LEU A 19 -19.08 10.64 10.51
C LEU A 19 -18.22 11.89 10.22
N ILE A 20 -17.15 11.79 9.42
CA ILE A 20 -16.30 12.94 9.06
C ILE A 20 -17.11 14.08 8.40
N PHE A 21 -18.19 13.79 7.69
CA PHE A 21 -19.01 14.82 7.04
C PHE A 21 -19.79 15.69 8.04
N ILE A 22 -20.09 15.12 9.22
CA ILE A 22 -20.91 15.76 10.24
C ILE A 22 -20.05 16.39 11.35
N GLN A 23 -18.81 15.93 11.48
CA GLN A 23 -17.83 16.43 12.46
C GLN A 23 -17.22 17.76 12.05
N TYR A 24 -16.72 18.53 13.01
CA TYR A 24 -16.08 19.81 12.74
C TYR A 24 -14.75 19.65 11.97
N PRO A 25 -14.51 20.40 10.88
CA PRO A 25 -15.43 21.32 10.20
C PRO A 25 -16.53 20.56 9.43
N SER A 26 -17.80 20.82 9.75
CA SER A 26 -18.89 20.07 9.12
C SER A 26 -19.05 20.46 7.65
N SER A 27 -19.27 19.44 6.82
CA SER A 27 -19.50 19.59 5.39
C SER A 27 -20.97 19.87 5.06
N LEU A 28 -21.87 19.70 6.03
CA LEU A 28 -23.28 20.05 5.90
C LEU A 28 -23.45 21.58 5.89
N SER A 29 -23.45 22.11 4.67
CA SER A 29 -23.80 23.49 4.37
C SER A 29 -24.50 23.53 3.01
N ARG A 30 -25.37 24.53 2.81
CA ARG A 30 -26.13 24.67 1.56
C ARG A 30 -25.25 24.99 0.35
N THR A 31 -24.08 25.58 0.58
CA THR A 31 -23.14 26.03 -0.46
C THR A 31 -21.70 25.88 0.01
N SER A 32 -20.80 25.53 -0.91
CA SER A 32 -19.35 25.51 -0.69
C SER A 32 -18.67 26.83 -1.05
N ASP A 33 -19.42 27.88 -1.45
CA ASP A 33 -18.88 29.20 -1.77
C ASP A 33 -18.50 29.96 -0.49
N LEU A 34 -17.28 30.50 -0.43
CA LEU A 34 -16.74 31.24 0.72
C LEU A 34 -17.32 32.65 0.81
N ARG A 35 -17.88 33.16 -0.29
CA ARG A 35 -18.47 34.50 -0.36
C ARG A 35 -19.85 34.59 0.26
N GLN A 36 -20.54 33.46 0.37
CA GLN A 36 -21.89 33.37 0.91
C GLN A 36 -21.82 32.97 2.39
N ASP A 37 -22.67 33.58 3.22
CA ASP A 37 -22.72 33.28 4.64
C ASP A 37 -23.15 31.82 4.88
N ARG A 38 -22.43 31.12 5.76
CA ARG A 38 -22.55 29.66 5.91
C ARG A 38 -23.05 29.30 7.29
N THR A 39 -24.30 28.89 7.37
CA THR A 39 -24.79 28.14 8.53
C THR A 39 -24.34 26.67 8.39
N ARG A 40 -23.43 26.25 9.25
CA ARG A 40 -22.95 24.86 9.32
C ARG A 40 -23.64 24.15 10.47
N LEU A 41 -24.29 23.01 10.17
CA LEU A 41 -24.84 22.17 11.23
C LEU A 41 -23.69 21.49 11.97
N THR A 42 -23.52 21.75 13.26
CA THR A 42 -22.49 21.13 14.09
C THR A 42 -23.14 20.26 15.16
N LEU A 43 -22.60 19.07 15.39
CA LEU A 43 -23.06 18.24 16.51
C LEU A 43 -22.49 18.78 17.84
N PRO A 44 -23.24 18.60 18.94
CA PRO A 44 -22.68 18.75 20.28
C PRO A 44 -21.44 17.88 20.45
N CYS A 45 -20.38 18.48 20.98
CA CYS A 45 -19.09 17.82 21.23
C CYS A 45 -19.23 16.48 21.97
N GLY A 46 -20.09 16.40 22.99
CA GLY A 46 -20.25 15.20 23.80
C GLY A 46 -20.74 13.98 23.00
N ILE A 47 -21.67 14.17 22.07
CA ILE A 47 -22.21 13.07 21.24
C ILE A 47 -21.14 12.55 20.28
N GLN A 48 -20.36 13.47 19.71
CA GLN A 48 -19.24 13.13 18.84
C GLN A 48 -18.18 12.32 19.61
N LEU A 49 -17.72 12.83 20.75
CA LEU A 49 -16.68 12.20 21.55
C LEU A 49 -17.12 10.82 22.05
N PHE A 50 -18.37 10.69 22.49
CA PHE A 50 -18.94 9.43 22.97
C PHE A 50 -19.01 8.37 21.87
N THR A 51 -19.47 8.76 20.68
CA THR A 51 -19.54 7.84 19.54
C THR A 51 -18.15 7.38 19.13
N GLU A 52 -17.18 8.29 19.09
CA GLU A 52 -15.78 7.95 18.79
C GLU A 52 -15.13 7.07 19.87
N PHE A 53 -15.47 7.29 21.14
CA PHE A 53 -15.03 6.45 22.26
C PHE A 53 -15.52 5.00 22.11
N ILE A 54 -16.81 4.82 21.84
CA ILE A 54 -17.40 3.49 21.64
C ILE A 54 -16.71 2.77 20.46
N CYS A 55 -16.56 3.44 19.31
CA CYS A 55 -15.93 2.82 18.15
C CYS A 55 -14.47 2.42 18.43
N LEU A 56 -13.72 3.27 19.15
CA LEU A 56 -12.33 2.97 19.48
C LEU A 56 -12.19 1.84 20.50
N ILE A 57 -13.10 1.73 21.47
CA ILE A 57 -13.13 0.57 22.38
C ILE A 57 -13.32 -0.72 21.58
N ILE A 58 -14.26 -0.73 20.62
CA ILE A 58 -14.50 -1.90 19.77
C ILE A 58 -13.24 -2.27 18.98
N PHE A 59 -12.53 -1.30 18.39
CA PHE A 59 -11.26 -1.57 17.69
C PHE A 59 -10.14 -2.01 18.62
N TYR A 60 -10.09 -1.50 19.83
CA TYR A 60 -9.10 -1.91 20.82
C TYR A 60 -9.32 -3.37 21.26
N ILE A 61 -10.57 -3.76 21.50
CA ILE A 61 -10.94 -5.14 21.79
C ILE A 61 -10.61 -6.04 20.59
N ASP A 62 -10.94 -5.65 19.35
CA ASP A 62 -10.57 -6.41 18.15
C ASP A 62 -9.03 -6.57 18.02
N ALA A 63 -8.26 -5.52 18.31
CA ALA A 63 -6.80 -5.58 18.29
C ALA A 63 -6.23 -6.55 19.34
N ILE A 64 -6.78 -6.55 20.57
CA ILE A 64 -6.42 -7.50 21.62
C ILE A 64 -6.78 -8.92 21.21
N MET A 65 -8.01 -9.15 20.74
CA MET A 65 -8.50 -10.47 20.33
C MET A 65 -7.65 -11.05 19.19
N ARG A 66 -7.28 -10.25 18.19
CA ARG A 66 -6.38 -10.69 17.11
C ARG A 66 -4.99 -11.06 17.61
N THR A 67 -4.47 -10.29 18.57
CA THR A 67 -3.15 -10.55 19.18
C THR A 67 -3.19 -11.83 20.02
N TYR A 68 -4.27 -12.05 20.78
CA TYR A 68 -4.50 -13.25 21.57
C TYR A 68 -4.60 -14.50 20.69
N LEU A 69 -5.42 -14.46 19.62
CA LEU A 69 -5.63 -15.60 18.71
C LEU A 69 -4.38 -16.04 17.95
N ILE A 70 -3.45 -15.13 17.69
CA ILE A 70 -2.21 -15.42 16.94
C ILE A 70 -1.06 -15.78 17.89
N GLY A 71 -1.15 -15.33 19.15
CA GLY A 71 -0.10 -15.42 20.17
C GLY A 71 0.90 -14.27 20.09
N LEU A 72 1.33 -13.74 21.24
CA LEU A 72 2.20 -12.54 21.33
C LEU A 72 3.51 -12.68 20.53
N LYS A 73 4.17 -13.84 20.63
CA LYS A 73 5.46 -14.09 19.94
C LYS A 73 5.30 -14.00 18.42
N ASN A 74 4.20 -14.52 17.89
CA ASN A 74 3.90 -14.50 16.45
C ASN A 74 3.32 -13.16 16.00
N ALA A 75 2.60 -12.45 16.88
CA ALA A 75 2.05 -11.13 16.61
C ALA A 75 3.16 -10.09 16.39
N ARG A 76 4.23 -10.13 17.19
CA ARG A 76 5.37 -9.20 17.06
C ARG A 76 6.16 -9.37 15.75
N LYS A 77 6.04 -10.52 15.09
CA LYS A 77 6.66 -10.75 13.78
C LYS A 77 5.86 -10.13 12.63
N LYS A 78 4.58 -9.77 12.84
CA LYS A 78 3.67 -9.31 11.78
C LYS A 78 3.46 -7.79 11.84
N PRO A 79 3.96 -7.01 10.87
CA PRO A 79 3.95 -5.54 10.94
C PRO A 79 2.52 -4.95 10.97
N TRP A 80 1.56 -5.58 10.29
CA TRP A 80 0.16 -5.13 10.28
C TRP A 80 -0.53 -5.22 11.63
N ILE A 81 -0.14 -6.18 12.48
CA ILE A 81 -0.73 -6.33 13.82
C ILE A 81 -0.16 -5.27 14.75
N ILE A 82 1.16 -5.04 14.68
CA ILE A 82 1.83 -3.96 15.41
C ILE A 82 1.26 -2.61 15.00
N ALA A 83 1.10 -2.35 13.70
CA ALA A 83 0.55 -1.10 13.20
C ALA A 83 -0.90 -0.88 13.67
N ASN A 84 -1.75 -1.91 13.67
CA ASN A 84 -3.12 -1.81 14.19
C ASN A 84 -3.14 -1.44 15.68
N PHE A 85 -2.31 -2.11 16.48
CA PHE A 85 -2.20 -1.82 17.91
C PHE A 85 -1.71 -0.38 18.15
N LEU A 86 -0.63 0.02 17.48
CA LEU A 86 -0.04 1.35 17.59
C LEU A 86 -1.01 2.48 17.18
N ILE A 87 -1.74 2.30 16.09
CA ILE A 87 -2.67 3.32 15.59
C ILE A 87 -3.88 3.46 16.51
N THR A 88 -4.34 2.34 17.08
CA THR A 88 -5.42 2.36 18.06
C THR A 88 -4.99 3.03 19.37
N THR A 89 -3.77 2.80 19.85
CA THR A 89 -3.26 3.45 21.06
C THR A 89 -3.04 4.95 20.87
N ILE A 90 -2.43 5.37 19.75
CA ILE A 90 -2.28 6.80 19.42
C ILE A 90 -3.64 7.48 19.35
N SER A 91 -4.63 6.84 18.72
CA SER A 91 -5.99 7.36 18.66
C SER A 91 -6.59 7.48 20.07
N MET A 92 -6.46 6.48 20.93
CA MET A 92 -6.98 6.56 22.31
C MET A 92 -6.37 7.73 23.09
N VAL A 93 -5.06 7.97 22.97
CA VAL A 93 -4.39 9.12 23.63
C VAL A 93 -4.96 10.44 23.12
N ASP A 94 -5.15 10.58 21.81
CA ASP A 94 -5.75 11.78 21.19
C ASP A 94 -7.21 12.00 21.65
N LEU A 95 -7.96 10.92 21.92
CA LEU A 95 -9.33 11.02 22.48
C LEU A 95 -9.31 11.57 23.91
N VAL A 96 -8.44 11.02 24.75
CA VAL A 96 -8.33 11.41 26.16
C VAL A 96 -7.87 12.86 26.23
N PHE A 97 -6.92 13.26 25.39
CA PHE A 97 -6.48 14.65 25.26
C PHE A 97 -7.67 15.56 24.88
N SER A 98 -8.45 15.19 23.86
CA SER A 98 -9.64 15.94 23.45
C SER A 98 -10.71 16.02 24.55
N CYS A 99 -10.80 15.02 25.42
CA CYS A 99 -11.73 15.00 26.55
C CYS A 99 -11.28 15.94 27.69
N ILE A 100 -9.97 16.01 27.96
CA ILE A 100 -9.41 16.81 29.06
C ILE A 100 -9.39 18.30 28.72
N PHE A 101 -8.96 18.66 27.50
CA PHE A 101 -8.82 20.06 27.10
C PHE A 101 -10.13 20.70 26.62
N GLY A 102 -11.21 19.92 26.60
CA GLY A 102 -12.52 20.33 26.09
C GLY A 102 -12.50 20.54 24.57
N CYS A 103 -13.67 20.48 23.92
CA CYS A 103 -13.81 20.77 22.49
C CYS A 103 -13.67 22.26 22.16
N GLN A 104 -12.59 22.90 22.61
CA GLN A 104 -12.19 24.19 22.09
C GLN A 104 -11.61 23.93 20.69
N GLY A 105 -12.38 24.24 19.65
CA GLY A 105 -12.17 23.87 18.24
C GLY A 105 -10.92 24.44 17.54
N LYS A 106 -9.77 24.45 18.23
CA LYS A 106 -8.46 24.90 17.76
C LYS A 106 -7.40 23.79 17.73
N THR A 107 -7.70 22.57 18.15
CA THR A 107 -6.76 21.45 18.08
C THR A 107 -6.93 20.64 16.80
N ILE A 108 -5.81 20.30 16.15
CA ILE A 108 -5.80 19.37 15.01
C ILE A 108 -5.90 17.97 15.59
N ASN A 109 -7.01 17.28 15.34
CA ASN A 109 -7.26 15.95 15.86
C ASN A 109 -6.60 14.89 14.96
N ILE A 110 -5.46 14.34 15.40
CA ILE A 110 -4.65 13.38 14.63
C ILE A 110 -5.46 12.12 14.29
N ARG A 111 -6.41 11.75 15.15
CA ARG A 111 -7.31 10.61 14.95
C ARG A 111 -8.05 10.61 13.62
N PHE A 112 -8.37 11.77 13.04
CA PHE A 112 -9.11 11.84 11.78
C PHE A 112 -8.28 11.32 10.61
N LEU A 113 -6.99 11.63 10.59
CA LEU A 113 -6.04 11.16 9.58
C LEU A 113 -5.83 9.65 9.66
N LEU A 114 -5.96 9.07 10.85
CA LEU A 114 -5.75 7.64 11.11
C LEU A 114 -6.96 6.77 10.73
N ARG A 115 -8.16 7.33 10.54
CA ARG A 115 -9.39 6.54 10.28
C ARG A 115 -9.34 5.67 9.02
N PRO A 116 -8.86 6.16 7.85
CA PRO A 116 -8.74 5.33 6.65
C PRO A 116 -7.85 4.10 6.87
N PHE A 117 -6.92 4.17 7.83
CA PHE A 117 -6.06 3.04 8.15
C PHE A 117 -6.82 1.86 8.75
N TYR A 118 -7.88 2.09 9.53
CA TYR A 118 -8.70 1.00 10.06
C TYR A 118 -9.34 0.17 8.95
N MET A 119 -9.79 0.80 7.86
CA MET A 119 -10.29 0.09 6.69
C MET A 119 -9.18 -0.75 6.02
N ALA A 120 -7.98 -0.18 5.90
CA ALA A 120 -6.83 -0.87 5.35
C ALA A 120 -6.40 -2.08 6.20
N VAL A 121 -6.54 -2.01 7.53
CA VAL A 121 -6.21 -3.12 8.45
C VAL A 121 -7.24 -4.25 8.38
N ILE A 122 -8.52 -3.95 8.18
CA ILE A 122 -9.55 -4.98 8.14
C ILE A 122 -9.50 -5.75 6.83
N SER A 123 -9.35 -5.05 5.71
CA SER A 123 -9.37 -5.67 4.38
C SER A 123 -8.03 -6.30 4.03
N GLN A 124 -8.02 -7.62 3.82
CA GLN A 124 -6.85 -8.33 3.32
C GLN A 124 -6.47 -7.87 1.90
N GLU A 125 -7.46 -7.49 1.09
CA GLU A 125 -7.24 -6.99 -0.26
C GLU A 125 -6.52 -5.63 -0.22
N MET A 126 -6.91 -4.74 0.69
CA MET A 126 -6.23 -3.45 0.88
C MET A 126 -4.78 -3.64 1.32
N LYS A 127 -4.48 -4.62 2.17
CA LYS A 127 -3.10 -4.93 2.56
C LYS A 127 -2.26 -5.40 1.37
N LYS A 128 -2.84 -6.22 0.48
CA LYS A 128 -2.16 -6.66 -0.75
C LYS A 128 -1.90 -5.47 -1.66
N ILE A 129 -2.88 -4.59 -1.85
CA ILE A 129 -2.74 -3.36 -2.63
C ILE A 129 -1.66 -2.47 -2.02
N PHE A 130 -1.66 -2.24 -0.70
CA PHE A 130 -0.65 -1.41 -0.05
C PHE A 130 0.76 -1.98 -0.16
N ASN A 131 0.92 -3.29 0.03
CA ASN A 131 2.21 -3.94 -0.13
C ASN A 131 2.70 -3.91 -1.59
N SER A 132 1.78 -4.05 -2.54
CA SER A 132 2.02 -3.85 -3.96
C SER A 132 2.49 -2.44 -4.26
N LEU A 133 1.73 -1.43 -3.82
CA LEU A 133 2.05 -0.02 -3.99
C LEU A 133 3.41 0.32 -3.38
N ARG A 134 3.73 -0.21 -2.20
CA ARG A 134 5.05 -0.03 -1.58
C ARG A 134 6.17 -0.60 -2.46
N LYS A 135 6.00 -1.81 -2.99
CA LYS A 135 6.98 -2.45 -3.86
C LYS A 135 7.14 -1.66 -5.17
N SER A 136 6.03 -1.25 -5.79
CA SER A 136 6.03 -0.46 -7.03
C SER A 136 6.60 0.94 -6.83
N PHE A 137 6.29 1.61 -5.72
CA PHE A 137 6.79 2.95 -5.41
C PHE A 137 8.32 2.97 -5.35
N LEU A 138 8.92 1.96 -4.72
CA LEU A 138 10.38 1.87 -4.62
C LEU A 138 11.04 1.71 -5.99
N GLN A 139 10.40 1.00 -6.93
CA GLN A 139 10.88 0.86 -8.31
C GLN A 139 10.74 2.16 -9.11
N ILE A 140 9.62 2.87 -8.95
CA ILE A 140 9.33 4.13 -9.66
C ILE A 140 10.20 5.30 -9.12
N LEU A 141 10.77 5.15 -7.93
CA LEU A 141 11.59 6.18 -7.28
C LEU A 141 12.78 6.62 -8.14
N SER A 142 13.47 5.67 -8.80
CA SER A 142 14.65 5.99 -9.64
C SER A 142 14.32 6.97 -10.77
N VAL A 143 13.20 6.75 -11.48
CA VAL A 143 12.75 7.62 -12.57
C VAL A 143 12.28 8.97 -12.04
N THR A 144 11.61 8.97 -10.88
CA THR A 144 11.19 10.20 -10.21
C THR A 144 12.40 11.06 -9.84
N ILE A 145 13.50 10.44 -9.39
CA ILE A 145 14.76 11.14 -9.12
C ILE A 145 15.34 11.72 -10.41
N LEU A 146 15.38 10.95 -11.51
CA LEU A 146 15.84 11.43 -12.80
C LEU A 146 15.02 12.64 -13.30
N LEU A 147 13.70 12.58 -13.15
CA LEU A 147 12.79 13.69 -13.45
C LEU A 147 13.07 14.90 -12.56
N GLY A 148 13.33 14.67 -11.27
CA GLY A 148 13.72 15.71 -10.32
C GLY A 148 15.04 16.39 -10.72
N ILE A 149 16.04 15.62 -11.17
CA ILE A 149 17.32 16.14 -11.67
C ILE A 149 17.11 16.98 -12.93
N HIS A 150 16.26 16.53 -13.86
CA HIS A 150 15.90 17.31 -15.06
C HIS A 150 15.30 18.67 -14.69
N VAL A 151 14.30 18.69 -13.79
CA VAL A 151 13.70 19.95 -13.35
C VAL A 151 14.68 20.82 -12.57
N TYR A 152 15.51 20.21 -11.71
CA TYR A 152 16.56 20.93 -10.96
C TYR A 152 17.53 21.64 -11.90
N PHE A 153 18.08 20.91 -12.87
CA PHE A 153 19.07 21.43 -13.82
C PHE A 153 18.49 22.59 -14.66
N PHE A 154 17.29 22.42 -15.20
CA PHE A 154 16.62 23.48 -15.94
C PHE A 154 16.20 24.65 -15.05
N SER A 155 15.86 24.44 -13.77
CA SER A 155 15.57 25.52 -12.82
C SER A 155 16.77 26.45 -12.65
N VAL A 156 17.95 25.89 -12.42
CA VAL A 156 19.20 26.66 -12.28
C VAL A 156 19.52 27.41 -13.58
N ILE A 157 19.41 26.75 -14.73
CA ILE A 157 19.63 27.40 -16.03
C ILE A 157 18.61 28.52 -16.26
N GLY A 158 17.34 28.29 -15.94
CA GLY A 158 16.27 29.27 -16.10
C GLY A 158 16.52 30.53 -15.27
N MET A 159 17.00 30.39 -14.03
CA MET A 159 17.38 31.52 -13.18
C MET A 159 18.57 32.31 -13.72
N ILE A 160 19.55 31.63 -14.33
CA ILE A 160 20.71 32.28 -14.96
C ILE A 160 20.29 32.98 -16.27
N LEU A 161 19.42 32.35 -17.05
CA LEU A 161 18.97 32.85 -18.35
C LEU A 161 17.97 34.00 -18.23
N PHE A 162 17.15 33.99 -17.17
CA PHE A 162 16.13 34.99 -16.87
C PHE A 162 16.40 35.61 -15.49
N PRO A 163 17.44 36.45 -15.33
CA PRO A 163 17.75 37.05 -14.05
C PRO A 163 16.63 38.01 -13.60
N PRO A 164 16.29 38.04 -12.30
CA PRO A 164 15.31 38.98 -11.79
C PRO A 164 15.79 40.43 -11.97
N ALA A 165 14.88 41.32 -12.36
CA ALA A 165 15.16 42.76 -12.45
C ALA A 165 15.61 43.30 -11.09
N ARG A 166 16.58 44.21 -11.13
CA ARG A 166 17.15 44.83 -9.93
C ARG A 166 16.09 45.73 -9.28
N LYS A 167 15.86 45.55 -7.97
CA LYS A 167 14.86 46.30 -7.19
C LYS A 167 15.10 47.83 -7.18
N ASP A 168 16.27 48.28 -7.59
CA ASP A 168 16.69 49.69 -7.60
C ASP A 168 16.12 50.49 -8.81
N SER A 169 15.42 49.85 -9.74
CA SER A 169 14.86 50.48 -10.95
C SER A 169 13.32 50.30 -11.03
N PRO A 170 12.53 51.17 -10.38
CA PRO A 170 11.07 51.04 -10.28
C PRO A 170 10.29 51.33 -11.58
N SER A 171 10.97 51.63 -12.70
CA SER A 171 10.37 51.98 -13.99
C SER A 171 10.35 50.85 -15.03
N GLU A 172 10.95 49.68 -14.74
CA GLU A 172 10.92 48.54 -15.65
C GLU A 172 9.69 47.65 -15.43
N ARG A 173 9.02 47.25 -16.52
CA ARG A 173 7.93 46.25 -16.48
C ARG A 173 8.47 44.96 -15.84
N PRO A 174 7.67 44.24 -15.03
CA PRO A 174 8.11 42.99 -14.40
C PRO A 174 8.62 42.03 -15.48
N ASN A 175 9.89 41.66 -15.37
CA ASN A 175 10.53 40.73 -16.28
C ASN A 175 10.21 39.28 -15.87
N GLU A 176 10.44 38.33 -16.77
CA GLU A 176 10.16 36.91 -16.55
C GLU A 176 10.93 36.38 -15.33
N GLY A 177 12.15 36.88 -15.11
CA GLY A 177 12.96 36.61 -13.94
C GLY A 177 12.27 37.01 -12.64
N THR A 178 11.58 38.16 -12.56
CA THR A 178 10.86 38.54 -11.34
C THR A 178 9.56 37.76 -11.11
N LYS A 179 8.89 37.29 -12.18
CA LYS A 179 7.58 36.66 -12.07
C LYS A 179 7.64 35.13 -11.94
N TYR A 180 8.53 34.49 -12.69
CA TYR A 180 8.58 33.03 -12.79
C TYR A 180 9.90 32.41 -12.29
N PHE A 181 11.01 33.16 -12.35
CA PHE A 181 12.33 32.69 -11.91
C PHE A 181 13.00 33.58 -10.82
N PRO A 182 12.27 34.09 -9.80
CA PRO A 182 12.87 35.03 -8.85
C PRO A 182 13.85 34.34 -7.90
N ASP A 183 13.45 33.19 -7.37
CA ASP A 183 14.19 32.36 -6.43
C ASP A 183 14.11 30.89 -6.88
N PHE A 184 15.04 30.06 -6.37
CA PHE A 184 15.12 28.65 -6.75
C PHE A 184 13.84 27.83 -6.48
N PRO A 185 13.16 27.94 -5.33
CA PRO A 185 11.91 27.21 -5.08
C PRO A 185 10.78 27.61 -6.03
N ASP A 186 10.67 28.90 -6.35
CA ASP A 186 9.63 29.41 -7.25
C ASP A 186 9.91 29.00 -8.70
N ALA A 187 11.17 29.09 -9.15
CA ALA A 187 11.62 28.59 -10.45
C ALA A 187 11.33 27.09 -10.59
N LEU A 188 11.65 26.31 -9.55
CA LEU A 188 11.41 24.86 -9.53
C LEU A 188 9.90 24.56 -9.61
N LEU A 189 9.07 25.23 -8.81
CA LEU A 189 7.61 25.05 -8.87
C LEU A 189 7.03 25.43 -10.23
N ASN A 190 7.44 26.56 -10.79
CA ASN A 190 6.99 27.01 -12.11
C ASN A 190 7.38 26.02 -13.22
N LEU A 191 8.55 25.39 -13.13
CA LEU A 191 8.96 24.33 -14.06
C LEU A 191 8.27 22.99 -13.80
N VAL A 192 7.95 22.64 -12.55
CA VAL A 192 7.10 21.46 -12.25
C VAL A 192 5.69 21.64 -12.85
N VAL A 193 5.12 22.84 -12.73
CA VAL A 193 3.83 23.18 -13.36
C VAL A 193 3.94 23.21 -14.89
N LEU A 194 5.09 23.62 -15.43
CA LEU A 194 5.35 23.55 -16.88
C LEU A 194 5.53 22.13 -17.39
N LEU A 195 6.13 21.25 -16.59
CA LEU A 195 6.25 19.83 -16.89
C LEU A 195 4.87 19.15 -16.98
N THR A 196 3.84 19.69 -16.32
CA THR A 196 2.43 19.28 -16.52
C THR A 196 1.68 20.13 -17.54
N THR A 197 2.37 21.05 -18.23
CA THR A 197 1.86 21.97 -19.25
C THR A 197 0.75 22.92 -18.80
N ALA A 198 0.51 23.04 -17.50
CA ALA A 198 -0.62 23.83 -16.97
C ALA A 198 -0.42 25.35 -17.09
N ASN A 199 0.82 25.81 -17.22
CA ASN A 199 1.18 27.23 -17.37
C ASN A 199 1.77 27.56 -18.76
N ASN A 200 1.59 26.71 -19.77
CA ASN A 200 1.96 27.00 -21.16
C ASN A 200 0.71 27.54 -21.91
N PRO A 201 0.74 28.70 -22.59
CA PRO A 201 1.91 29.52 -22.96
C PRO A 201 2.30 30.62 -21.96
N ASP A 202 1.63 30.76 -20.81
CA ASP A 202 1.81 31.91 -19.91
C ASP A 202 3.26 32.14 -19.45
N ILE A 203 4.02 31.07 -19.19
CA ILE A 203 5.44 31.17 -18.80
C ILE A 203 6.37 31.41 -20.00
N THR A 204 5.99 30.97 -21.20
CA THR A 204 6.83 30.97 -22.41
C THR A 204 6.66 32.22 -23.26
N LEU A 205 5.42 32.72 -23.34
CA LEU A 205 5.01 33.86 -24.15
C LEU A 205 5.75 35.18 -23.83
N PRO A 206 5.94 35.60 -22.56
CA PRO A 206 6.63 36.84 -22.27
C PRO A 206 8.11 36.78 -22.70
N ALA A 207 8.81 35.67 -22.41
CA ALA A 207 10.18 35.47 -22.86
C ALA A 207 10.29 35.46 -24.40
N TYR A 208 9.36 34.78 -25.07
CA TYR A 208 9.30 34.73 -26.53
C TYR A 208 9.09 36.12 -27.17
N SER A 209 8.25 36.95 -26.53
CA SER A 209 7.99 38.31 -27.01
C SER A 209 9.22 39.22 -26.96
N LYS A 210 10.16 38.96 -26.03
CA LYS A 210 11.43 39.69 -25.94
C LYS A 210 12.44 39.21 -26.98
N ASN A 211 12.63 37.90 -27.09
CA ASN A 211 13.46 37.30 -28.12
C ASN A 211 12.93 35.92 -28.48
N ARG A 212 12.73 35.69 -29.78
CA ARG A 212 12.19 34.43 -30.30
C ARG A 212 13.08 33.23 -29.96
N LEU A 213 14.38 33.43 -29.74
CA LEU A 213 15.32 32.36 -29.40
C LEU A 213 15.05 31.73 -28.03
N TYR A 214 14.41 32.43 -27.10
CA TYR A 214 14.09 31.86 -25.78
C TYR A 214 13.11 30.68 -25.84
N ILE A 215 12.38 30.50 -26.96
CA ILE A 215 11.53 29.32 -27.15
C ILE A 215 12.33 28.02 -27.15
N ILE A 216 13.60 28.06 -27.56
CA ILE A 216 14.46 26.88 -27.63
C ILE A 216 14.64 26.26 -26.24
N TYR A 217 14.83 27.10 -25.21
CA TYR A 217 14.94 26.65 -23.82
C TYR A 217 13.69 25.85 -23.38
N PHE A 218 12.50 26.41 -23.59
CA PHE A 218 11.24 25.77 -23.21
C PHE A 218 10.92 24.55 -24.08
N ALA A 219 11.21 24.60 -25.38
CA ALA A 219 11.00 23.49 -26.30
C ALA A 219 11.86 22.28 -25.93
N VAL A 220 13.14 22.50 -25.60
CA VAL A 220 14.05 21.42 -25.15
C VAL A 220 13.58 20.86 -23.81
N PHE A 221 13.24 21.73 -22.84
CA PHE A 221 12.71 21.30 -21.54
C PHE A 221 11.47 20.42 -21.68
N LEU A 222 10.49 20.84 -22.50
CA LEU A 222 9.25 20.12 -22.73
C LEU A 222 9.49 18.83 -23.52
N THR A 223 10.38 18.85 -24.51
CA THR A 223 10.66 17.65 -25.32
C THR A 223 11.27 16.54 -24.47
N ILE A 224 12.27 16.89 -23.66
CA ILE A 224 12.91 15.93 -22.76
C ILE A 224 11.94 15.54 -21.63
N GLY A 225 11.27 16.49 -21.00
CA GLY A 225 10.38 16.25 -19.86
C GLY A 225 9.14 15.42 -20.22
N LEU A 226 8.40 15.81 -21.26
CA LEU A 226 7.14 15.16 -21.64
C LEU A 226 7.38 13.92 -22.51
N TYR A 227 8.08 14.06 -23.63
CA TYR A 227 8.14 12.97 -24.60
C TYR A 227 9.13 11.89 -24.21
N CYS A 228 10.25 12.24 -23.57
CA CYS A 228 11.21 11.25 -23.11
C CYS A 228 10.86 10.76 -21.69
N LEU A 229 10.92 11.64 -20.68
CA LEU A 229 10.84 11.22 -19.27
C LEU A 229 9.44 10.78 -18.84
N MET A 230 8.37 11.50 -19.19
CA MET A 230 7.00 11.08 -18.82
C MET A 230 6.55 9.81 -19.55
N THR A 231 6.96 9.63 -20.82
CA THR A 231 6.72 8.37 -21.55
C THR A 231 7.46 7.20 -20.89
N LEU A 232 8.73 7.39 -20.56
CA LEU A 232 9.54 6.37 -19.86
C LEU A 232 8.96 6.02 -18.48
N PHE A 233 8.54 7.03 -17.72
CA PHE A 233 7.84 6.85 -16.44
C PHE A 233 6.56 6.02 -16.58
N THR A 234 5.81 6.24 -17.66
CA THR A 234 4.57 5.49 -17.94
C THR A 234 4.88 4.03 -18.32
N VAL A 235 5.87 3.80 -19.17
CA VAL A 235 6.31 2.44 -19.56
C VAL A 235 6.76 1.63 -18.34
N ILE A 236 7.57 2.23 -17.47
CA ILE A 236 8.06 1.56 -16.26
C ILE A 236 6.91 1.19 -15.33
N LYS A 237 5.95 2.11 -15.11
CA LYS A 237 4.75 1.82 -14.33
C LYS A 237 3.98 0.63 -14.89
N MET A 238 3.78 0.58 -16.20
CA MET A 238 3.05 -0.52 -16.85
C MET A 238 3.79 -1.85 -16.71
N ASN A 239 5.11 -1.87 -16.89
CA ASN A 239 5.91 -3.08 -16.72
C ASN A 239 5.87 -3.61 -15.28
N THR A 240 6.07 -2.73 -14.29
CA THR A 240 5.96 -3.06 -12.87
C THR A 240 4.56 -3.58 -12.52
N PHE A 241 3.50 -2.95 -13.02
CA PHE A 241 2.13 -3.37 -12.74
C PHE A 241 1.83 -4.73 -13.36
N LYS A 242 2.29 -4.97 -14.59
CA LYS A 242 2.16 -6.26 -15.28
C LYS A 242 2.86 -7.38 -14.51
N GLU A 243 4.10 -7.16 -14.09
CA GLU A 243 4.86 -8.12 -13.27
C GLU A 243 4.11 -8.43 -11.97
N PHE A 244 3.68 -7.40 -11.23
CA PHE A 244 2.92 -7.58 -10.01
C PHE A 244 1.62 -8.38 -10.21
N PHE A 245 0.86 -8.07 -11.27
CA PHE A 245 -0.40 -8.73 -11.57
C PHE A 245 -0.18 -10.21 -11.90
N THR A 246 0.80 -10.54 -12.75
CA THR A 246 1.13 -11.92 -13.11
C THR A 246 1.57 -12.72 -11.88
N THR A 247 2.48 -12.21 -11.06
CA THR A 247 2.90 -12.88 -9.82
C THR A 247 1.74 -13.05 -8.84
N SER A 248 0.85 -12.08 -8.73
CA SER A 248 -0.35 -12.17 -7.88
C SER A 248 -1.32 -13.25 -8.36
N MET A 249 -1.57 -13.34 -9.68
CA MET A 249 -2.41 -14.36 -10.29
C MET A 249 -1.83 -15.76 -10.09
N GLN A 250 -0.53 -15.96 -10.38
CA GLN A 250 0.17 -17.22 -10.19
C GLN A 250 0.07 -17.69 -8.73
N ASN A 251 0.36 -16.80 -7.77
CA ASN A 251 0.23 -17.10 -6.34
C ASN A 251 -1.19 -17.47 -5.93
N SER A 252 -2.21 -16.84 -6.53
CA SER A 252 -3.61 -17.17 -6.28
C SER A 252 -3.97 -18.58 -6.80
N LEU A 253 -3.59 -18.89 -8.03
CA LEU A 253 -3.82 -20.19 -8.65
C LEU A 253 -3.07 -21.30 -7.91
N PHE A 254 -1.83 -21.04 -7.53
CA PHE A 254 -1.00 -21.96 -6.77
C PHE A 254 -1.65 -22.30 -5.42
N ARG A 255 -2.07 -21.30 -4.65
CA ARG A 255 -2.80 -21.52 -3.38
C ARG A 255 -4.07 -22.34 -3.57
N ARG A 256 -4.82 -22.08 -4.65
CA ARG A 256 -6.03 -22.86 -4.97
C ARG A 256 -5.71 -24.32 -5.28
N ARG A 257 -4.69 -24.58 -6.11
CA ARG A 257 -4.26 -25.96 -6.47
C ARG A 257 -3.78 -26.72 -5.23
N LEU A 258 -2.96 -26.07 -4.40
CA LEU A 258 -2.46 -26.64 -3.16
C LEU A 258 -3.60 -26.98 -2.19
N ALA A 259 -4.58 -26.08 -2.02
CA ALA A 259 -5.73 -26.33 -1.14
C ALA A 259 -6.61 -27.49 -1.62
N VAL A 260 -6.90 -27.56 -2.93
CA VAL A 260 -7.65 -28.68 -3.53
C VAL A 260 -6.90 -29.99 -3.34
N ARG A 261 -5.57 -29.99 -3.54
CA ARG A 261 -4.77 -31.20 -3.36
C ARG A 261 -4.71 -31.64 -1.91
N ALA A 262 -4.53 -30.72 -0.97
CA ALA A 262 -4.56 -31.02 0.46
C ALA A 262 -5.93 -31.59 0.88
N CYS A 263 -7.04 -31.04 0.38
CA CYS A 263 -8.37 -31.61 0.62
C CYS A 263 -8.52 -33.02 0.03
N PHE A 264 -8.02 -33.26 -1.18
CA PHE A 264 -8.08 -34.57 -1.82
C PHE A 264 -7.28 -35.63 -1.04
N ASP A 265 -6.08 -35.29 -0.59
CA ASP A 265 -5.24 -36.20 0.20
C ASP A 265 -5.93 -36.56 1.53
N ILE A 266 -6.57 -35.60 2.22
CA ILE A 266 -7.38 -35.86 3.44
C ILE A 266 -8.59 -36.77 3.15
N LEU A 267 -9.25 -36.60 1.99
CA LEU A 267 -10.42 -37.41 1.62
C LEU A 267 -10.04 -38.85 1.26
N LEU A 268 -8.91 -39.06 0.56
CA LEU A 268 -8.41 -40.39 0.26
C LEU A 268 -8.02 -41.15 1.53
N GLU A 269 -7.34 -40.48 2.46
CA GLU A 269 -6.95 -41.08 3.74
C GLU A 269 -8.17 -41.51 4.57
N ARG A 270 -9.29 -40.78 4.47
CA ARG A 270 -10.57 -41.16 5.07
C ARG A 270 -11.25 -42.36 4.41
N GLN A 271 -11.08 -42.57 3.09
CA GLN A 271 -11.65 -43.72 2.38
C GLN A 271 -10.86 -45.01 2.58
N VAL A 272 -9.56 -44.92 2.87
CA VAL A 272 -8.70 -46.09 3.15
C VAL A 272 -8.98 -46.70 4.53
N ILE A 273 -9.67 -45.98 5.44
CA ILE A 273 -10.21 -46.54 6.68
C ILE A 273 -11.59 -47.15 6.35
N PRO A 274 -11.73 -48.48 6.20
CA PRO A 274 -13.01 -49.07 5.88
C PRO A 274 -13.93 -48.91 7.09
N SER A 275 -15.20 -48.59 6.84
CA SER A 275 -16.28 -48.50 7.84
C SER A 275 -16.55 -49.81 8.61
N SER A 276 -15.75 -50.86 8.41
CA SER A 276 -15.84 -52.15 9.09
C SER A 276 -14.93 -52.28 10.33
N SER A 277 -14.12 -51.28 10.68
CA SER A 277 -13.34 -51.28 11.93
C SER A 277 -13.74 -50.17 12.89
N LEU A 278 -15.05 -49.90 13.01
CA LEU A 278 -15.59 -49.02 14.05
C LEU A 278 -16.02 -49.83 15.27
N THR A 279 -15.12 -50.68 15.75
CA THR A 279 -15.18 -51.22 17.11
C THR A 279 -13.81 -51.12 17.73
N THR A 280 -13.78 -50.34 18.80
CA THR A 280 -12.78 -50.26 19.86
C THR A 280 -11.41 -49.63 19.51
N THR A 281 -11.19 -48.51 20.22
CA THR A 281 -9.90 -47.94 20.67
C THR A 281 -8.94 -47.44 19.61
N ASP A 282 -8.90 -46.11 19.41
CA ASP A 282 -7.71 -45.29 19.69
C ASP A 282 -7.90 -43.82 19.25
N ASP A 283 -8.13 -42.95 20.24
CA ASP A 283 -8.24 -41.48 20.14
C ASP A 283 -6.92 -40.77 19.74
N THR A 284 -5.86 -41.52 19.41
CA THR A 284 -4.52 -40.99 19.13
C THR A 284 -4.27 -40.73 17.64
N THR A 285 -5.01 -41.34 16.73
CA THR A 285 -4.74 -41.26 15.28
C THR A 285 -5.36 -40.03 14.60
N THR A 286 -6.52 -39.58 15.07
CA THR A 286 -7.20 -38.37 14.58
C THR A 286 -6.52 -37.06 15.03
N SER A 287 -5.78 -37.09 16.15
CA SER A 287 -5.02 -35.95 16.66
C SER A 287 -3.66 -35.75 15.97
N LEU A 288 -3.05 -36.82 15.43
CA LEU A 288 -1.75 -36.74 14.74
C LEU A 288 -1.84 -36.14 13.32
N LEU A 289 -2.98 -36.30 12.63
CA LEU A 289 -3.16 -35.82 11.25
C LEU A 289 -3.59 -34.35 11.17
N THR A 290 -4.40 -33.87 12.13
CA THR A 290 -4.69 -32.43 12.27
C THR A 290 -3.47 -31.63 12.74
N GLN A 291 -2.43 -32.30 13.25
CA GLN A 291 -1.18 -31.69 13.72
C GLN A 291 -0.14 -31.46 12.61
N ARG A 292 -0.26 -32.07 11.42
CA ARG A 292 0.86 -32.18 10.45
C ARG A 292 0.92 -31.14 9.33
N ILE A 293 -0.17 -30.46 8.99
CA ILE A 293 -0.14 -29.29 8.10
C ILE A 293 -0.47 -28.07 8.94
N THR A 294 0.56 -27.47 9.52
CA THR A 294 0.38 -26.26 10.31
C THR A 294 0.28 -25.05 9.39
N ARG A 295 -0.22 -23.93 9.93
CA ARG A 295 -0.29 -22.64 9.20
C ARG A 295 1.09 -22.13 8.75
N THR A 296 2.17 -22.78 9.20
CA THR A 296 3.56 -22.35 9.06
C THR A 296 4.43 -23.37 8.32
N THR A 297 4.14 -24.67 8.41
CA THR A 297 4.96 -25.75 7.84
C THR A 297 4.13 -26.77 7.04
N ALA A 298 4.76 -27.37 6.04
CA ALA A 298 4.22 -28.46 5.25
C ALA A 298 5.19 -29.66 5.24
N PRO A 299 4.70 -30.90 5.36
CA PRO A 299 5.55 -32.08 5.27
C PRO A 299 6.13 -32.25 3.87
N MET A 300 7.40 -32.63 3.78
CA MET A 300 8.11 -32.87 2.51
C MET A 300 7.43 -33.93 1.64
N LEU A 301 6.75 -34.90 2.26
CA LEU A 301 6.04 -35.98 1.58
C LEU A 301 4.84 -35.47 0.77
N VAL A 302 4.12 -34.47 1.30
CA VAL A 302 3.03 -33.78 0.60
C VAL A 302 3.58 -32.94 -0.53
N LEU A 303 4.64 -32.17 -0.26
CA LEU A 303 5.30 -31.32 -1.25
C LEU A 303 5.83 -32.11 -2.44
N THR A 304 6.51 -33.23 -2.20
CA THR A 304 7.07 -34.09 -3.25
C THR A 304 5.98 -34.67 -4.15
N ARG A 305 4.84 -35.08 -3.57
CA ARG A 305 3.68 -35.56 -4.34
C ARG A 305 3.03 -34.46 -5.18
N VAL A 306 2.95 -33.23 -4.64
CA VAL A 306 2.41 -32.05 -5.35
C VAL A 306 3.31 -31.69 -6.55
N ILE A 307 4.63 -31.70 -6.37
CA ILE A 307 5.60 -31.36 -7.42
C ILE A 307 5.59 -32.42 -8.52
N ASN A 308 5.59 -33.70 -8.15
CA ASN A 308 5.54 -34.78 -9.13
C ASN A 308 4.23 -34.78 -9.94
N GLY A 309 3.12 -34.37 -9.33
CA GLY A 309 1.81 -34.22 -9.99
C GLY A 309 1.60 -32.90 -10.74
N SER A 310 2.63 -32.06 -10.88
CA SER A 310 2.54 -30.79 -11.61
C SER A 310 3.05 -30.92 -13.04
N ASP A 311 2.55 -30.07 -13.96
CA ASP A 311 2.96 -30.04 -15.38
C ASP A 311 4.33 -29.37 -15.62
N LEU A 312 5.26 -29.48 -14.67
CA LEU A 312 6.61 -28.96 -14.82
C LEU A 312 7.49 -29.92 -15.65
N PRO A 313 8.52 -29.42 -16.35
CA PRO A 313 9.54 -30.27 -16.96
C PRO A 313 10.23 -31.14 -15.89
N GLU A 314 10.45 -32.43 -16.18
CA GLU A 314 11.10 -33.38 -15.26
C GLU A 314 12.43 -32.91 -14.64
N PRO A 315 13.38 -32.27 -15.37
CA PRO A 315 14.61 -31.78 -14.72
C PRO A 315 14.35 -30.71 -13.66
N LEU A 316 13.32 -29.87 -13.88
CA LEU A 316 12.93 -28.82 -12.94
C LEU A 316 12.27 -29.41 -11.69
N LYS A 317 11.50 -30.49 -11.84
CA LYS A 317 10.90 -31.20 -10.69
C LYS A 317 11.97 -31.78 -9.79
N THR A 318 13.00 -32.43 -10.36
CA THR A 318 14.08 -33.05 -9.59
C THR A 318 14.88 -32.03 -8.80
N GLU A 319 15.20 -30.89 -9.41
CA GLU A 319 15.96 -29.80 -8.77
C GLU A 319 15.16 -29.14 -7.63
N LEU A 320 13.86 -28.94 -7.84
CA LEU A 320 12.96 -28.34 -6.85
C LEU A 320 12.75 -29.26 -5.65
N VAL A 321 12.61 -30.57 -5.88
CA VAL A 321 12.53 -31.58 -4.81
C VAL A 321 13.82 -31.64 -4.01
N ASP A 322 14.99 -31.62 -4.65
CA ASP A 322 16.27 -31.67 -3.94
C ASP A 322 16.60 -30.39 -3.18
N THR A 323 16.14 -29.25 -3.66
CA THR A 323 16.27 -27.96 -2.96
C THR A 323 15.35 -27.93 -1.72
N LEU A 324 14.13 -28.44 -1.83
CA LEU A 324 13.21 -28.52 -0.70
C LEU A 324 13.64 -29.55 0.34
N LYS A 325 14.24 -30.68 -0.07
CA LYS A 325 14.85 -31.65 0.87
C LYS A 325 15.97 -31.01 1.69
N ARG A 326 16.78 -30.14 1.08
CA ARG A 326 17.82 -29.37 1.78
C ARG A 326 17.22 -28.41 2.82
N TYR A 327 16.04 -27.85 2.56
CA TYR A 327 15.33 -26.98 3.51
C TYR A 327 14.53 -27.71 4.57
N ALA A 328 14.15 -28.97 4.35
CA ALA A 328 13.30 -29.74 5.27
C ALA A 328 14.01 -30.19 6.56
N GLY A 329 15.35 -30.23 6.57
CA GLY A 329 16.15 -30.64 7.74
C GLY A 329 15.77 -32.02 8.29
N GLU A 330 16.11 -32.28 9.56
CA GLU A 330 15.84 -33.58 10.24
C GLU A 330 14.35 -33.85 10.47
N ASN A 331 13.50 -32.81 10.49
CA ASN A 331 12.08 -32.94 10.81
C ASN A 331 11.19 -33.22 9.57
N ASN A 332 11.75 -33.27 8.35
CA ASN A 332 11.00 -33.47 7.10
C ASN A 332 9.82 -32.48 6.91
N GLU A 333 9.94 -31.27 7.46
CA GLU A 333 8.95 -30.20 7.37
C GLU A 333 9.58 -28.95 6.76
N VAL A 334 8.91 -28.36 5.79
CA VAL A 334 9.36 -27.14 5.12
C VAL A 334 8.42 -25.99 5.49
N GLY A 335 8.99 -24.87 5.94
CA GLY A 335 8.24 -23.63 6.17
C GLY A 335 7.69 -23.07 4.86
N TRP A 336 6.48 -22.50 4.87
CA TRP A 336 5.88 -21.90 3.66
C TRP A 336 6.72 -20.77 3.06
N ASP A 337 7.51 -20.08 3.88
CA ASP A 337 8.49 -19.07 3.49
C ASP A 337 9.70 -19.67 2.78
N MET A 338 10.23 -20.79 3.26
CA MET A 338 11.34 -21.50 2.61
C MET A 338 10.87 -22.19 1.32
N PHE A 339 9.65 -22.73 1.30
CA PHE A 339 9.03 -23.24 0.09
C PHE A 339 8.85 -22.13 -0.96
N ALA A 340 8.36 -20.95 -0.55
CA ALA A 340 8.25 -19.80 -1.45
C ALA A 340 9.63 -19.33 -1.96
N THR A 341 10.67 -19.41 -1.13
CA THR A 341 12.05 -19.04 -1.51
C THR A 341 12.63 -20.03 -2.52
N ALA A 342 12.42 -21.34 -2.32
CA ALA A 342 12.79 -22.36 -3.30
C ALA A 342 12.08 -22.16 -4.64
N MET A 343 10.78 -21.86 -4.62
CA MET A 343 10.03 -21.57 -5.85
C MET A 343 10.55 -20.31 -6.56
N LEU A 344 10.97 -19.29 -5.81
CA LEU A 344 11.54 -18.05 -6.36
C LEU A 344 12.96 -18.23 -6.92
N SER A 345 13.76 -19.18 -6.41
CA SER A 345 15.07 -19.48 -7.01
C SER A 345 14.93 -20.14 -8.38
N LEU A 346 13.85 -20.89 -8.62
CA LEU A 346 13.57 -21.46 -9.94
C LEU A 346 13.13 -20.42 -10.99
N ASP A 347 12.47 -19.33 -10.58
CA ASP A 347 12.21 -18.20 -11.48
C ASP A 347 13.51 -17.50 -11.93
N ALA A 348 14.58 -17.56 -11.13
CA ALA A 348 15.88 -16.95 -11.48
C ALA A 348 16.66 -17.77 -12.52
N ASP A 349 16.53 -19.10 -12.51
CA ASP A 349 17.18 -19.98 -13.48
C ASP A 349 16.41 -20.08 -14.80
N VAL A 350 15.07 -19.93 -14.78
CA VAL A 350 14.24 -19.80 -16.00
C VAL A 350 14.50 -18.48 -16.74
N GLN A 351 15.07 -17.45 -16.10
CA GLN A 351 15.49 -16.22 -16.78
C GLN A 351 16.87 -16.30 -17.43
N LYS A 352 17.63 -17.39 -17.23
CA LYS A 352 18.98 -17.59 -17.79
C LYS A 352 19.04 -18.58 -18.96
N SER A 353 18.00 -19.35 -19.21
CA SER A 353 17.79 -20.13 -20.44
C SER A 353 16.84 -19.39 -21.38
#